data_AF-A0A956RPG0-F1
#
_entry.id   AF-A0A956RPG0-F1
#
_cell.length_a   1.000
_cell.length_b   1.000
_cell.length_c   1.000
_cell.angle_alpha   90.00
_cell.angle_beta   90.00
_cell.angle_gamma   90.00
#
_symmetry.space_group_name_H-M   'P 1'
#
loop_
_entity.id
_entity.type
_entity.pdbx_description
1 polymer ?
#
loop_
_entity_poly.entity_id
_entity_poly.type
_entity_poly.pdbx_seq_one_letter_code
_entity_poly.pdbx_strand_id
1 'polypeptide(L)'
;MNQARLVTGRRFSRNTWGPKLLAALVFLVLLPYGLGNGCAPREATPEVPIVLVTIPPLEFFVRELAGDAVEVRCLLPPGADPHGYEPGVSQLRALESASLIVTVGHPALSFERAIIDRLPGAAASNVVVGFAGALDTPDPHVWLSPDRCRTLSRNLSERLSATWPSLAPTISERADSLDGAITRLDHRIRSVLSQDQGGAFLVVHDAWGPFADAYGLEQIAIEEDGHEPGPERIAAILSRARATHLGAVFVEPQFSRQSAELIASEIGAEVVVLDPLSTDWSDNLIKAAEAIAAAGTTPAPTATPQNGTTDPKSGTL
;
A
#
# COMPACT_ATOMS: atom_id res chain seq x y z
N MET A 1 -57.22 21.33 -41.97
CA MET A 1 -58.53 21.78 -42.52
C MET A 1 -59.15 20.58 -43.21
N ASN A 2 -60.42 20.18 -43.03
CA ASN A 2 -61.51 20.79 -42.24
C ASN A 2 -62.61 19.74 -41.93
N GLN A 3 -63.24 19.77 -40.73
CA GLN A 3 -64.61 19.27 -40.37
C GLN A 3 -64.97 17.77 -40.61
N ALA A 4 -65.40 16.96 -39.62
CA ALA A 4 -66.71 16.93 -38.88
C ALA A 4 -67.90 16.40 -39.73
N ARG A 5 -68.96 15.69 -39.27
CA ARG A 5 -69.61 15.31 -37.99
C ARG A 5 -70.41 13.98 -38.25
N LEU A 6 -70.53 12.97 -37.37
CA LEU A 6 -71.36 12.78 -36.15
C LEU A 6 -72.88 12.47 -36.34
N VAL A 7 -73.41 11.51 -35.53
CA VAL A 7 -74.84 11.11 -35.24
C VAL A 7 -75.69 10.56 -36.44
N THR A 8 -76.68 9.64 -36.39
CA THR A 8 -77.56 8.88 -35.42
C THR A 8 -77.89 7.47 -35.99
N GLY A 9 -78.51 6.47 -35.33
CA GLY A 9 -78.87 6.29 -33.91
C GLY A 9 -80.16 5.47 -33.58
N ARG A 10 -80.00 4.22 -33.08
CA ARG A 10 -80.89 3.42 -32.16
C ARG A 10 -82.09 2.52 -32.69
N ARG A 11 -82.19 1.32 -32.06
CA ARG A 11 -83.36 0.42 -31.74
C ARG A 11 -83.96 -0.58 -32.77
N PHE A 12 -83.84 -1.89 -32.49
CA PHE A 12 -84.90 -2.81 -31.97
C PHE A 12 -84.26 -4.20 -31.70
N SER A 13 -84.13 -4.69 -30.45
CA SER A 13 -85.11 -5.48 -29.66
C SER A 13 -85.65 -6.75 -30.32
N ARG A 14 -85.22 -7.92 -29.83
CA ARG A 14 -86.12 -9.04 -29.49
C ARG A 14 -85.46 -10.05 -28.54
N ASN A 15 -86.21 -10.47 -27.52
CA ASN A 15 -85.76 -11.34 -26.43
C ASN A 15 -86.78 -12.49 -26.26
N THR A 16 -86.34 -13.74 -26.23
CA THR A 16 -87.15 -14.96 -25.97
C THR A 16 -86.27 -15.98 -25.25
N TRP A 17 -86.20 -16.00 -23.91
CA TRP A 17 -87.09 -16.74 -22.99
C TRP A 17 -86.86 -18.27 -22.91
N GLY A 18 -85.85 -18.68 -22.10
CA GLY A 18 -85.87 -19.86 -21.22
C GLY A 18 -85.75 -21.27 -21.82
N PRO A 19 -85.59 -22.33 -20.98
CA PRO A 19 -85.52 -22.33 -19.52
C PRO A 19 -84.18 -22.83 -18.93
N LYS A 20 -83.97 -22.60 -17.62
CA LYS A 20 -82.97 -23.30 -16.77
C LYS A 20 -83.68 -24.35 -15.93
N LEU A 21 -83.02 -25.46 -15.55
CA LEU A 21 -83.14 -26.16 -14.24
C LEU A 21 -82.32 -27.47 -14.15
N LEU A 22 -81.99 -27.87 -12.91
CA LEU A 22 -81.27 -29.11 -12.47
C LEU A 22 -79.79 -29.26 -12.91
N ALA A 23 -78.87 -29.81 -12.11
CA ALA A 23 -78.89 -30.19 -10.68
C ALA A 23 -77.47 -30.09 -10.06
N ALA A 24 -77.39 -30.11 -8.72
CA ALA A 24 -76.13 -30.06 -7.95
C ALA A 24 -75.60 -31.47 -7.56
N LEU A 25 -74.47 -31.49 -6.83
CA LEU A 25 -73.75 -32.64 -6.23
C LEU A 25 -72.77 -33.43 -7.14
N VAL A 26 -71.52 -32.97 -7.17
CA VAL A 26 -70.38 -33.79 -6.68
C VAL A 26 -69.49 -32.86 -5.85
N PHE A 27 -69.25 -33.22 -4.59
CA PHE A 27 -68.26 -32.58 -3.71
C PHE A 27 -67.31 -33.70 -3.24
N LEU A 28 -66.07 -33.32 -2.88
CA LEU A 28 -64.99 -34.18 -2.39
C LEU A 28 -64.23 -35.00 -3.45
N VAL A 29 -62.98 -34.61 -3.72
CA VAL A 29 -61.73 -35.40 -3.54
C VAL A 29 -60.55 -34.67 -4.21
N LEU A 30 -59.58 -34.24 -3.38
CA LEU A 30 -58.13 -33.99 -3.67
C LEU A 30 -57.76 -33.05 -4.85
N LEU A 31 -56.93 -32.00 -4.73
CA LEU A 31 -55.75 -31.78 -3.89
C LEU A 31 -55.34 -30.28 -4.05
N PRO A 32 -54.77 -29.58 -3.05
CA PRO A 32 -54.33 -28.20 -3.23
C PRO A 32 -53.03 -28.13 -4.04
N TYR A 33 -53.06 -27.48 -5.21
CA TYR A 33 -51.84 -27.01 -5.91
C TYR A 33 -51.24 -25.80 -5.18
N GLY A 34 -50.77 -26.03 -3.95
CA GLY A 34 -49.88 -25.14 -3.24
C GLY A 34 -48.44 -25.65 -3.34
N LEU A 35 -47.48 -24.73 -3.19
CA LEU A 35 -46.05 -25.02 -2.99
C LEU A 35 -45.31 -25.58 -4.22
N GLY A 36 -45.43 -24.83 -5.34
CA GLY A 36 -44.50 -24.85 -6.47
C GLY A 36 -43.50 -23.68 -6.47
N ASN A 37 -43.36 -22.94 -5.36
CA ASN A 37 -42.24 -22.01 -5.17
C ASN A 37 -40.98 -22.86 -4.97
N GLY A 38 -40.43 -23.36 -6.09
CA GLY A 38 -39.11 -23.94 -6.10
C GLY A 38 -38.16 -22.92 -5.47
N CYS A 39 -37.49 -23.33 -4.41
CA CYS A 39 -36.31 -22.62 -3.94
C CYS A 39 -35.25 -22.81 -5.03
N ALA A 40 -35.30 -21.95 -6.05
CA ALA A 40 -34.16 -21.77 -6.93
C ALA A 40 -32.97 -21.56 -6.00
N PRO A 41 -31.87 -22.32 -6.15
CA PRO A 41 -30.67 -22.04 -5.39
C PRO A 41 -30.39 -20.56 -5.58
N ARG A 42 -30.39 -19.80 -4.48
CA ARG A 42 -29.91 -18.43 -4.53
C ARG A 42 -28.48 -18.58 -4.99
N GLU A 43 -28.21 -18.21 -6.25
CA GLU A 43 -26.86 -18.19 -6.78
C GLU A 43 -26.04 -17.39 -5.78
N ALA A 44 -25.15 -18.08 -5.07
CA ALA A 44 -24.25 -17.44 -4.16
C ALA A 44 -23.41 -16.52 -5.05
N THR A 45 -23.61 -15.21 -4.91
CA THR A 45 -22.72 -14.22 -5.50
C THR A 45 -21.30 -14.66 -5.16
N PRO A 46 -20.44 -14.95 -6.16
CA PRO A 46 -19.12 -15.48 -5.90
C PRO A 46 -18.42 -14.60 -4.86
N GLU A 47 -18.09 -15.20 -3.72
CA GLU A 47 -17.44 -14.47 -2.63
C GLU A 47 -16.07 -14.05 -3.14
N VAL A 48 -15.81 -12.74 -3.14
CA VAL A 48 -14.57 -12.18 -3.69
C VAL A 48 -13.42 -12.73 -2.84
N PRO A 49 -12.44 -13.43 -3.45
CA PRO A 49 -11.40 -14.09 -2.69
C PRO A 49 -10.50 -13.07 -1.98
N ILE A 50 -10.17 -13.37 -0.72
CA ILE A 50 -9.35 -12.49 0.11
C ILE A 50 -7.86 -12.80 -0.12
N VAL A 51 -7.08 -11.77 -0.46
CA VAL A 51 -5.62 -11.77 -0.38
C VAL A 51 -5.22 -10.97 0.85
N LEU A 52 -4.56 -11.63 1.81
CA LEU A 52 -3.98 -10.94 2.96
C LEU A 52 -2.53 -10.57 2.64
N VAL A 53 -2.12 -9.35 2.97
CA VAL A 53 -0.74 -8.89 2.80
C VAL A 53 -0.16 -8.48 4.15
N THR A 54 1.15 -8.66 4.36
CA THR A 54 1.76 -8.36 5.67
C THR A 54 1.95 -6.87 5.93
N ILE A 55 2.36 -6.09 4.92
CA ILE A 55 2.64 -4.65 5.00
C ILE A 55 1.90 -3.87 3.89
N PRO A 56 1.63 -2.56 4.05
CA PRO A 56 0.82 -1.81 3.08
C PRO A 56 1.44 -1.64 1.68
N PRO A 57 2.78 -1.55 1.48
CA PRO A 57 3.36 -1.57 0.13
C PRO A 57 3.01 -2.81 -0.69
N LEU A 58 2.77 -3.97 -0.07
CA LEU A 58 2.31 -5.17 -0.78
C LEU A 58 0.85 -5.05 -1.25
N GLU A 59 0.02 -4.23 -0.60
CA GLU A 59 -1.36 -3.96 -1.00
C GLU A 59 -1.41 -3.29 -2.38
N PHE A 60 -0.48 -2.37 -2.65
CA PHE A 60 -0.30 -1.71 -3.95
C PHE A 60 -0.10 -2.75 -5.06
N PHE A 61 0.92 -3.61 -4.95
CA PHE A 61 1.25 -4.57 -6.00
C PHE A 61 0.13 -5.59 -6.25
N VAL A 62 -0.55 -6.06 -5.19
CA VAL A 62 -1.69 -6.97 -5.36
C VAL A 62 -2.86 -6.26 -6.05
N ARG A 63 -3.16 -5.00 -5.71
CA ARG A 63 -4.22 -4.22 -6.37
C ARG A 63 -3.90 -3.89 -7.83
N GLU A 64 -2.67 -3.51 -8.15
CA GLU A 64 -2.27 -3.24 -9.54
C GLU A 64 -2.39 -4.49 -10.42
N LEU A 65 -2.10 -5.68 -9.89
CA LEU A 65 -2.18 -6.95 -10.63
C LEU A 65 -3.62 -7.52 -10.68
N ALA A 66 -4.31 -7.60 -9.56
CA ALA A 66 -5.60 -8.30 -9.45
C ALA A 66 -6.82 -7.36 -9.42
N GLY A 67 -6.67 -6.11 -8.99
CA GLY A 67 -7.75 -5.11 -8.88
C GLY A 67 -8.94 -5.64 -8.08
N ASP A 68 -10.15 -5.21 -8.45
CA ASP A 68 -11.40 -5.59 -7.78
C ASP A 68 -11.80 -7.08 -7.90
N ALA A 69 -10.98 -7.91 -8.55
CA ALA A 69 -11.19 -9.35 -8.61
C ALA A 69 -10.80 -10.09 -7.32
N VAL A 70 -10.09 -9.41 -6.40
CA VAL A 70 -9.71 -9.89 -5.07
C VAL A 70 -9.98 -8.81 -4.03
N GLU A 71 -10.26 -9.21 -2.78
CA GLU A 71 -10.29 -8.28 -1.65
C GLU A 71 -8.92 -8.28 -0.98
N VAL A 72 -8.22 -7.14 -0.98
CA VAL A 72 -6.89 -7.04 -0.35
C VAL A 72 -7.02 -6.48 1.06
N ARG A 73 -6.43 -7.18 2.05
CA ARG A 73 -6.41 -6.77 3.46
C ARG A 73 -4.98 -6.75 4.00
N CYS A 74 -4.51 -5.59 4.46
CA CYS A 74 -3.23 -5.49 5.18
C CYS A 74 -3.34 -5.99 6.63
N LEU A 75 -2.34 -6.76 7.06
CA LEU A 75 -2.21 -7.27 8.43
C LEU A 75 -1.63 -6.22 9.38
N LEU A 76 -0.61 -5.46 8.94
CA LEU A 76 -0.03 -4.35 9.70
C LEU A 76 -1.04 -3.19 9.76
N PRO A 77 -1.47 -2.74 10.95
CA PRO A 77 -2.37 -1.60 11.09
C PRO A 77 -1.72 -0.29 10.62
N PRO A 78 -2.49 0.70 10.14
CA PRO A 78 -1.97 2.02 9.83
C PRO A 78 -1.26 2.65 11.03
N GLY A 79 -0.02 3.14 10.81
CA GLY A 79 0.80 3.76 11.85
C GLY A 79 1.51 2.78 12.80
N ALA A 80 1.40 1.46 12.61
CA ALA A 80 2.21 0.49 13.33
C ALA A 80 3.60 0.32 12.68
N ASP A 81 4.63 0.16 13.51
CA ASP A 81 5.98 -0.25 13.09
C ASP A 81 6.03 -1.77 12.84
N PRO A 82 6.47 -2.26 11.67
CA PRO A 82 6.56 -3.67 11.35
C PRO A 82 7.66 -4.43 12.13
N HIS A 83 8.63 -3.76 12.75
CA HIS A 83 9.70 -4.43 13.51
C HIS A 83 9.23 -4.83 14.91
N GLY A 84 8.48 -3.96 15.59
CA GLY A 84 7.87 -4.20 16.90
C GLY A 84 6.43 -4.76 16.89
N TYR A 85 5.83 -4.99 15.72
CA TYR A 85 4.42 -5.38 15.62
C TYR A 85 4.15 -6.86 16.01
N GLU A 86 3.18 -7.08 16.89
CA GLU A 86 2.63 -8.41 17.19
C GLU A 86 1.16 -8.54 16.74
N PRO A 87 0.80 -9.51 15.86
CA PRO A 87 -0.56 -9.68 15.38
C PRO A 87 -1.49 -10.28 16.44
N GLY A 88 -2.66 -9.66 16.63
CA GLY A 88 -3.65 -10.09 17.61
C GLY A 88 -4.34 -11.42 17.25
N VAL A 89 -4.88 -12.10 18.27
CA VAL A 89 -5.59 -13.40 18.11
C VAL A 89 -6.74 -13.35 17.10
N SER A 90 -7.42 -12.21 16.96
CA SER A 90 -8.47 -11.99 15.96
C SER A 90 -7.92 -11.99 14.53
N GLN A 91 -6.78 -11.33 14.30
CA GLN A 91 -6.12 -11.28 12.99
C GLN A 91 -5.54 -12.65 12.62
N LEU A 92 -4.95 -13.36 13.59
CA LEU A 92 -4.47 -14.73 13.40
C LEU A 92 -5.60 -15.69 12.96
N ARG A 93 -6.82 -15.53 13.49
CA ARG A 93 -7.99 -16.30 13.03
C ARG A 93 -8.45 -15.90 11.63
N ALA A 94 -8.31 -14.62 11.25
CA ALA A 94 -8.67 -14.17 9.90
C ALA A 94 -7.79 -14.79 8.81
N LEU A 95 -6.56 -15.22 9.13
CA LEU A 95 -5.66 -15.92 8.20
C LEU A 95 -6.28 -17.19 7.60
N GLU A 96 -7.15 -17.90 8.34
CA GLU A 96 -7.81 -19.12 7.87
C GLU A 96 -8.79 -18.86 6.70
N SER A 97 -9.28 -17.61 6.57
CA SER A 97 -10.16 -17.18 5.46
C SER A 97 -9.41 -16.65 4.24
N ALA A 98 -8.09 -16.46 4.33
CA ALA A 98 -7.29 -15.92 3.24
C ALA A 98 -7.03 -16.99 2.17
N SER A 99 -7.35 -16.66 0.92
CA SER A 99 -7.05 -17.51 -0.24
C SER A 99 -5.56 -17.47 -0.59
N LEU A 100 -4.90 -16.33 -0.34
CA LEU A 100 -3.45 -16.16 -0.39
C LEU A 100 -2.99 -15.26 0.77
N ILE A 101 -1.78 -15.52 1.27
CA ILE A 101 -1.09 -14.69 2.26
C ILE A 101 0.23 -14.24 1.64
N VAL A 102 0.38 -12.96 1.32
CA VAL A 102 1.59 -12.39 0.74
C VAL A 102 2.45 -11.77 1.83
N THR A 103 3.70 -12.22 1.93
CA THR A 103 4.70 -11.75 2.88
C THR A 103 5.88 -11.12 2.16
N VAL A 104 6.69 -10.31 2.85
CA VAL A 104 8.00 -9.87 2.35
C VAL A 104 8.95 -11.06 2.30
N GLY A 105 8.98 -11.84 3.38
CA GLY A 105 9.82 -13.03 3.59
C GLY A 105 11.13 -12.78 4.32
N HIS A 106 11.40 -11.56 4.79
CA HIS A 106 12.67 -11.22 5.42
C HIS A 106 12.68 -11.57 6.93
N PRO A 107 13.73 -12.24 7.45
CA PRO A 107 13.75 -12.72 8.84
C PRO A 107 13.69 -11.61 9.91
N ALA A 108 14.08 -10.38 9.59
CA ALA A 108 13.94 -9.24 10.50
C ALA A 108 12.46 -8.88 10.77
N LEU A 109 11.54 -9.17 9.84
CA LEU A 109 10.11 -8.98 10.06
C LEU A 109 9.52 -10.18 10.83
N SER A 110 9.88 -10.27 12.10
CA SER A 110 9.62 -11.42 12.97
C SER A 110 8.13 -11.82 13.04
N PHE A 111 7.22 -10.86 12.88
CA PHE A 111 5.78 -11.09 12.86
C PHE A 111 5.31 -11.95 11.68
N GLU A 112 6.00 -11.92 10.54
CA GLU A 112 5.71 -12.79 9.39
C GLU A 112 5.98 -14.25 9.74
N ARG A 113 7.04 -14.51 10.51
CA ARG A 113 7.31 -15.84 11.03
C ARG A 113 6.27 -16.26 12.06
N ALA A 114 5.87 -15.33 12.94
CA ALA A 114 4.85 -15.57 13.96
C ALA A 114 3.47 -15.94 13.37
N ILE A 115 3.08 -15.40 12.22
CA ILE A 115 1.87 -15.86 11.52
C ILE A 115 2.06 -17.23 10.87
N ILE A 116 3.17 -17.46 10.16
CA ILE A 116 3.42 -18.70 9.42
C ILE A 116 3.44 -19.93 10.34
N ASP A 117 4.14 -19.83 11.49
CA ASP A 117 4.23 -20.93 12.47
C ASP A 117 2.88 -21.28 13.13
N ARG A 118 1.85 -20.43 12.97
CA ARG A 118 0.50 -20.62 13.51
C ARG A 118 -0.52 -21.06 12.46
N LEU A 119 -0.16 -21.10 11.17
CA LEU A 119 -1.07 -21.55 10.11
C LEU A 119 -1.26 -23.08 10.17
N PRO A 120 -2.50 -23.60 9.99
CA PRO A 120 -2.71 -25.02 9.76
C PRO A 120 -2.04 -25.42 8.43
N GLY A 121 -1.55 -26.67 8.35
CA GLY A 121 -0.69 -27.11 7.23
C GLY A 121 -1.29 -26.97 5.83
N ALA A 122 -2.63 -26.93 5.68
CA ALA A 122 -3.28 -26.62 4.41
C ALA A 122 -3.12 -25.12 4.04
N ALA A 123 -3.32 -24.21 4.99
CA ALA A 123 -3.18 -22.77 4.79
C ALA A 123 -1.72 -22.33 4.60
N ALA A 124 -0.76 -23.08 5.14
CA ALA A 124 0.67 -22.85 4.87
C ALA A 124 1.01 -22.91 3.36
N SER A 125 0.27 -23.69 2.57
CA SER A 125 0.44 -23.72 1.11
C SER A 125 -0.03 -22.44 0.41
N ASN A 126 -0.88 -21.64 1.05
CA ASN A 126 -1.38 -20.35 0.53
C ASN A 126 -0.40 -19.18 0.74
N VAL A 127 0.73 -19.42 1.42
CA VAL A 127 1.75 -18.39 1.65
C VAL A 127 2.53 -18.11 0.35
N VAL A 128 2.78 -16.83 0.10
CA VAL A 128 3.55 -16.28 -1.02
C VAL A 128 4.66 -15.41 -0.44
N VAL A 129 5.91 -15.81 -0.63
CA VAL A 129 7.05 -14.96 -0.29
C VAL A 129 7.30 -14.04 -1.48
N GLY A 130 6.95 -12.75 -1.34
CA GLY A 130 6.98 -11.78 -2.43
C GLY A 130 8.37 -11.58 -3.03
N PHE A 131 9.38 -11.42 -2.16
CA PHE A 131 10.77 -11.19 -2.56
C PHE A 131 11.62 -12.48 -2.51
N ALA A 132 11.01 -13.64 -2.82
CA ALA A 132 11.68 -14.94 -2.80
C ALA A 132 12.96 -14.95 -3.64
N GLY A 133 14.06 -15.43 -3.06
CA GLY A 133 15.36 -15.53 -3.74
C GLY A 133 16.09 -14.20 -3.96
N ALA A 134 15.58 -13.07 -3.48
CA ALA A 134 16.22 -11.75 -3.61
C ALA A 134 16.81 -11.21 -2.29
N LEU A 135 16.81 -12.01 -1.22
CA LEU A 135 17.12 -11.58 0.16
C LEU A 135 18.63 -11.64 0.49
N ASP A 136 19.49 -11.24 -0.44
CA ASP A 136 20.95 -11.08 -0.23
C ASP A 136 21.28 -9.74 0.48
N THR A 137 20.41 -9.30 1.40
CA THR A 137 20.50 -8.01 2.11
C THR A 137 20.19 -8.22 3.59
N PRO A 138 20.90 -7.55 4.51
CA PRO A 138 20.50 -7.51 5.93
C PRO A 138 19.27 -6.62 6.17
N ASP A 139 19.02 -5.67 5.26
CA ASP A 139 17.93 -4.71 5.34
C ASP A 139 16.60 -5.32 4.81
N PRO A 140 15.51 -5.36 5.63
CA PRO A 140 14.20 -5.87 5.22
C PRO A 140 13.43 -4.98 4.25
N HIS A 141 13.74 -3.69 4.11
CA HIS A 141 12.91 -2.68 3.44
C HIS A 141 13.02 -2.73 1.90
N VAL A 142 13.19 -3.95 1.36
CA VAL A 142 13.42 -4.27 -0.06
C VAL A 142 12.39 -3.68 -1.02
N TRP A 143 11.20 -3.33 -0.53
CA TRP A 143 10.15 -2.69 -1.31
C TRP A 143 10.47 -1.24 -1.69
N LEU A 144 11.48 -0.58 -1.09
CA LEU A 144 11.88 0.77 -1.50
C LEU A 144 12.82 0.80 -2.71
N SER A 145 13.16 -0.37 -3.27
CA SER A 145 13.92 -0.50 -4.51
C SER A 145 13.02 -0.88 -5.68
N PRO A 146 12.83 -0.02 -6.71
CA PRO A 146 11.99 -0.33 -7.86
C PRO A 146 12.37 -1.62 -8.60
N ASP A 147 13.65 -1.94 -8.76
CA ASP A 147 14.07 -3.18 -9.42
C ASP A 147 13.65 -4.45 -8.65
N ARG A 148 13.81 -4.43 -7.32
CA ARG A 148 13.30 -5.49 -6.44
C ARG A 148 11.77 -5.61 -6.56
N CYS A 149 11.06 -4.49 -6.70
CA CYS A 149 9.61 -4.45 -6.91
C CYS A 149 9.16 -4.96 -8.29
N ARG A 150 9.98 -4.88 -9.34
CA ARG A 150 9.71 -5.59 -10.62
C ARG A 150 9.78 -7.10 -10.45
N THR A 151 10.70 -7.58 -9.63
CA THR A 151 10.81 -9.01 -9.29
C THR A 151 9.64 -9.48 -8.42
N LEU A 152 9.25 -8.70 -7.40
CA LEU A 152 8.00 -8.91 -6.66
C LEU A 152 6.79 -9.00 -7.61
N SER A 153 6.64 -8.04 -8.53
CA SER A 153 5.50 -7.97 -9.45
C SER A 153 5.40 -9.21 -10.32
N ARG A 154 6.53 -9.73 -10.84
CA ARG A 154 6.57 -11.01 -11.57
C ARG A 154 6.16 -12.18 -10.69
N ASN A 155 6.80 -12.36 -9.53
CA ASN A 155 6.49 -13.44 -8.59
C ASN A 155 5.01 -13.47 -8.19
N LEU A 156 4.43 -12.29 -7.92
CA LEU A 156 3.00 -12.15 -7.62
C LEU A 156 2.13 -12.47 -8.85
N SER A 157 2.47 -11.96 -10.04
CA SER A 157 1.68 -12.22 -11.25
C SER A 157 1.58 -13.71 -11.59
N GLU A 158 2.69 -14.46 -11.45
CA GLU A 158 2.74 -15.90 -11.63
C GLU A 158 1.87 -16.62 -10.59
N ARG A 159 2.01 -16.25 -9.32
CA ARG A 159 1.28 -16.88 -8.22
C ARG A 159 -0.22 -16.61 -8.26
N LEU A 160 -0.61 -15.36 -8.51
CA LEU A 160 -2.02 -14.95 -8.65
C LEU A 160 -2.66 -15.68 -9.86
N SER A 161 -1.94 -15.80 -10.97
CA SER A 161 -2.41 -16.52 -12.17
C SER A 161 -2.55 -18.03 -11.93
N ALA A 162 -1.63 -18.63 -11.15
CA ALA A 162 -1.71 -20.04 -10.77
C ALA A 162 -2.87 -20.33 -9.80
N THR A 163 -3.16 -19.41 -8.88
CA THR A 163 -4.28 -19.53 -7.93
C THR A 163 -5.63 -19.24 -8.58
N TRP A 164 -5.71 -18.29 -9.53
CA TRP A 164 -6.92 -17.96 -10.27
C TRP A 164 -6.69 -17.98 -11.79
N PRO A 165 -6.68 -19.17 -12.43
CA PRO A 165 -6.41 -19.30 -13.86
C PRO A 165 -7.36 -18.54 -14.78
N SER A 166 -8.60 -18.25 -14.34
CA SER A 166 -9.56 -17.41 -15.06
C SER A 166 -9.18 -15.92 -15.10
N LEU A 167 -8.34 -15.45 -14.17
CA LEU A 167 -7.84 -14.08 -14.12
C LEU A 167 -6.49 -13.91 -14.83
N ALA A 168 -5.80 -15.02 -15.18
CA ALA A 168 -4.44 -14.99 -15.72
C ALA A 168 -4.23 -14.06 -16.93
N PRO A 169 -5.14 -13.96 -17.92
CA PRO A 169 -4.98 -12.99 -19.02
C PRO A 169 -4.95 -11.54 -18.52
N THR A 170 -5.91 -11.17 -17.66
CA THR A 170 -6.01 -9.83 -17.06
C THR A 170 -4.81 -9.50 -16.17
N ILE A 171 -4.33 -10.49 -15.41
CA ILE A 171 -3.13 -10.35 -14.55
C ILE A 171 -1.89 -10.12 -15.43
N SER A 172 -1.76 -10.81 -16.57
CA SER A 172 -0.65 -10.62 -17.50
C SER A 172 -0.64 -9.21 -18.10
N GLU A 173 -1.78 -8.73 -18.63
CA GLU A 173 -1.90 -7.37 -19.21
C GLU A 173 -1.59 -6.27 -18.18
N ARG A 174 -1.97 -6.50 -16.92
CA ARG A 174 -1.65 -5.60 -15.80
C ARG A 174 -0.20 -5.69 -15.35
N ALA A 175 0.40 -6.88 -15.34
CA ALA A 175 1.82 -7.07 -15.03
C ALA A 175 2.71 -6.33 -16.03
N ASP A 176 2.41 -6.41 -17.32
CA ASP A 176 3.12 -5.66 -18.37
C ASP A 176 2.96 -4.13 -18.19
N SER A 177 1.75 -3.69 -17.84
CA SER A 177 1.44 -2.27 -17.57
C SER A 177 2.21 -1.75 -16.35
N LEU A 178 2.27 -2.55 -15.29
CA LEU A 178 2.96 -2.27 -14.03
C LEU A 178 4.49 -2.27 -14.20
N ASP A 179 5.08 -3.22 -14.92
CA ASP A 179 6.52 -3.24 -15.21
C ASP A 179 6.95 -1.97 -15.98
N GLY A 180 6.15 -1.58 -16.97
CA GLY A 180 6.33 -0.32 -17.69
C GLY A 180 6.16 0.92 -16.80
N ALA A 181 5.27 0.89 -15.81
CA ALA A 181 5.10 1.97 -14.83
C ALA A 181 6.31 2.08 -13.90
N ILE A 182 6.79 0.96 -13.35
CA ILE A 182 7.97 0.90 -12.47
C ILE A 182 9.22 1.36 -13.23
N THR A 183 9.38 0.98 -14.50
CA THR A 183 10.51 1.41 -15.34
C THR A 183 10.48 2.93 -15.60
N ARG A 184 9.30 3.52 -15.84
CA ARG A 184 9.16 4.98 -15.97
C ARG A 184 9.43 5.71 -14.65
N LEU A 185 9.02 5.13 -13.52
CA LEU A 185 9.29 5.67 -12.19
C LEU A 185 10.79 5.70 -11.89
N ASP A 186 11.50 4.58 -12.09
CA ASP A 186 12.94 4.50 -11.90
C ASP A 186 13.70 5.55 -12.73
N HIS A 187 13.37 5.67 -14.02
CA HIS A 187 13.97 6.69 -14.89
C HIS A 187 13.67 8.12 -14.41
N ARG A 188 12.47 8.40 -13.90
CA ARG A 188 12.14 9.73 -13.35
C ARG A 188 12.94 10.01 -12.07
N ILE A 189 13.05 9.04 -11.16
CA ILE A 189 13.84 9.18 -9.94
C ILE A 189 15.33 9.42 -10.27
N ARG A 190 15.92 8.65 -11.20
CA ARG A 190 17.29 8.88 -11.69
C ARG A 190 17.48 10.26 -12.30
N SER A 191 16.47 10.79 -13.00
CA SER A 191 16.53 12.14 -13.56
C SER A 191 16.54 13.21 -12.46
N VAL A 192 15.71 13.05 -11.42
CA VAL A 192 15.63 13.97 -10.27
C VAL A 192 16.95 13.96 -9.50
N LEU A 193 17.46 12.78 -9.14
CA LEU A 193 18.69 12.59 -8.37
C LEU A 193 19.99 12.70 -9.20
N SER A 194 19.91 13.12 -10.46
CA SER A 194 21.05 13.09 -11.39
C SER A 194 22.22 14.01 -11.00
N GLN A 195 21.95 15.05 -10.20
CA GLN A 195 22.99 15.96 -9.69
C GLN A 195 23.59 15.48 -8.36
N ASP A 196 22.92 14.56 -7.66
CA ASP A 196 23.22 14.15 -6.29
C ASP A 196 23.87 12.75 -6.22
N GLN A 197 24.49 12.29 -7.31
CA GLN A 197 25.24 11.03 -7.36
C GLN A 197 26.37 11.03 -6.30
N GLY A 198 26.27 10.16 -5.30
CA GLY A 198 27.16 10.13 -4.14
C GLY A 198 26.80 11.11 -3.01
N GLY A 199 25.65 11.79 -3.10
CA GLY A 199 25.09 12.63 -2.05
C GLY A 199 24.55 11.80 -0.89
N ALA A 200 24.50 12.42 0.30
CA ALA A 200 23.99 11.80 1.51
C ALA A 200 22.64 12.40 1.94
N PHE A 201 21.82 11.64 2.66
CA PHE A 201 20.60 12.13 3.31
C PHE A 201 20.44 11.55 4.71
N LEU A 202 19.81 12.31 5.61
CA LEU A 202 19.71 12.00 7.04
C LEU A 202 18.29 11.54 7.38
N VAL A 203 18.14 10.31 7.88
CA VAL A 203 16.87 9.69 8.28
C VAL A 203 16.86 9.40 9.78
N VAL A 204 15.67 9.33 10.38
CA VAL A 204 15.52 8.84 11.76
C VAL A 204 15.80 7.34 11.84
N HIS A 205 14.98 6.53 11.15
CA HIS A 205 15.07 5.07 11.12
C HIS A 205 15.78 4.56 9.87
N ASP A 206 16.50 3.44 9.99
CA ASP A 206 17.28 2.81 8.92
C ASP A 206 16.37 1.97 8.00
N ALA A 207 15.63 2.65 7.12
CA ALA A 207 14.69 2.03 6.19
C ALA A 207 15.00 2.24 4.71
N TRP A 208 15.68 3.33 4.34
CA TRP A 208 15.86 3.76 2.96
C TRP A 208 17.13 3.23 2.30
N GLY A 209 17.83 2.27 2.93
CA GLY A 209 19.02 1.60 2.37
C GLY A 209 18.82 1.07 0.93
N PRO A 210 17.79 0.25 0.63
CA PRO A 210 17.53 -0.28 -0.70
C PRO A 210 17.17 0.79 -1.75
N PHE A 211 16.71 1.98 -1.32
CA PHE A 211 16.52 3.14 -2.18
C PHE A 211 17.86 3.84 -2.44
N ALA A 212 18.65 4.05 -1.39
CA ALA A 212 19.98 4.67 -1.48
C ALA A 212 20.90 3.87 -2.42
N ASP A 213 20.96 2.55 -2.25
CA ASP A 213 21.69 1.61 -3.12
C ASP A 213 21.25 1.71 -4.58
N ALA A 214 19.93 1.78 -4.84
CA ALA A 214 19.38 1.80 -6.20
C ALA A 214 19.76 3.07 -6.99
N TYR A 215 20.07 4.16 -6.29
CA TYR A 215 20.34 5.48 -6.87
C TYR A 215 21.76 6.02 -6.61
N GLY A 216 22.59 5.30 -5.84
CA GLY A 216 23.96 5.71 -5.53
C GLY A 216 24.02 6.86 -4.54
N LEU A 217 23.14 6.86 -3.55
CA LEU A 217 23.14 7.79 -2.42
C LEU A 217 23.74 7.12 -1.17
N GLU A 218 24.14 7.91 -0.18
CA GLU A 218 24.38 7.43 1.19
C GLU A 218 23.20 7.78 2.09
N GLN A 219 22.68 6.79 2.83
CA GLN A 219 21.78 7.06 3.94
C GLN A 219 22.59 7.18 5.25
N ILE A 220 22.29 8.20 6.05
CA ILE A 220 22.77 8.34 7.42
C ILE A 220 21.57 8.17 8.35
N ALA A 221 21.50 7.06 9.09
CA ALA A 221 20.48 6.83 10.10
C ALA A 221 20.86 7.40 11.48
N ILE A 222 19.86 7.93 12.18
CA ILE A 222 19.97 8.48 13.54
C ILE A 222 19.87 7.37 14.58
N GLU A 223 18.82 6.56 14.51
CA GLU A 223 18.56 5.45 15.42
C GLU A 223 19.51 4.27 15.16
N GLU A 224 19.66 3.41 16.18
CA GLU A 224 20.47 2.20 16.13
C GLU A 224 19.57 1.02 16.54
N ASP A 225 19.26 0.12 15.60
CA ASP A 225 18.33 -1.01 15.78
C ASP A 225 16.97 -0.62 16.43
N GLY A 226 16.40 0.52 16.04
CA GLY A 226 15.13 1.05 16.60
C GLY A 226 15.24 1.61 18.04
N HIS A 227 16.45 1.93 18.49
CA HIS A 227 16.72 2.54 19.79
C HIS A 227 17.29 3.96 19.65
N GLU A 228 17.06 4.79 20.67
CA GLU A 228 17.59 6.15 20.75
C GLU A 228 19.14 6.13 20.82
N PRO A 229 19.84 6.88 19.96
CA PRO A 229 21.30 6.78 19.84
C PRO A 229 22.06 7.33 21.05
N GLY A 230 23.18 6.69 21.36
CA GLY A 230 24.10 7.16 22.41
C GLY A 230 24.71 8.55 22.09
N PRO A 231 25.16 9.31 23.11
CA PRO A 231 25.68 10.67 22.92
C PRO A 231 26.86 10.78 21.93
N GLU A 232 27.74 9.78 21.89
CA GLU A 232 28.87 9.72 20.94
C GLU A 232 28.39 9.58 19.49
N ARG A 233 27.33 8.77 19.26
CA ARG A 233 26.71 8.58 17.95
C ARG A 233 26.00 9.86 17.49
N ILE A 234 25.27 10.54 18.39
CA ILE A 234 24.67 11.86 18.11
C ILE A 234 25.76 12.86 17.69
N ALA A 235 26.86 12.95 18.44
CA ALA A 235 27.97 13.85 18.09
C ALA A 235 28.60 13.53 16.73
N ALA A 236 28.73 12.25 16.38
CA ALA A 236 29.20 11.81 15.07
C ALA A 236 28.21 12.17 13.93
N ILE A 237 26.91 11.94 14.13
CA ILE A 237 25.85 12.31 13.17
C ILE A 237 25.85 13.82 12.94
N LEU A 238 25.83 14.63 13.99
CA LEU A 238 25.84 16.10 13.90
C LEU A 238 27.10 16.60 13.19
N SER A 239 28.27 16.03 13.49
CA SER A 239 29.52 16.38 12.81
C SER A 239 29.47 16.06 11.32
N ARG A 240 28.90 14.90 10.96
CA ARG A 240 28.78 14.46 9.56
C ARG A 240 27.78 15.31 8.78
N ALA A 241 26.58 15.51 9.33
CA ALA A 241 25.51 16.29 8.71
C ALA A 241 25.90 17.78 8.49
N ARG A 242 26.67 18.37 9.41
CA ARG A 242 27.27 19.70 9.22
C ARG A 242 28.31 19.72 8.09
N ALA A 243 29.13 18.67 7.97
CA ALA A 243 30.17 18.57 6.94
C ALA A 243 29.61 18.29 5.54
N THR A 244 28.45 17.62 5.44
CA THR A 244 27.75 17.35 4.17
C THR A 244 26.63 18.35 3.86
N HIS A 245 26.43 19.38 4.68
CA HIS A 245 25.45 20.46 4.49
C HIS A 245 24.00 19.98 4.24
N LEU A 246 23.55 18.97 4.99
CA LEU A 246 22.22 18.37 4.78
C LEU A 246 21.10 19.34 5.19
N GLY A 247 20.25 19.70 4.23
CA GLY A 247 19.13 20.63 4.45
C GLY A 247 17.89 20.02 5.12
N ALA A 248 17.81 18.70 5.29
CA ALA A 248 16.65 18.02 5.87
C ALA A 248 17.02 16.85 6.78
N VAL A 249 16.18 16.61 7.79
CA VAL A 249 16.06 15.37 8.56
C VAL A 249 14.74 14.70 8.18
N PHE A 250 14.82 13.48 7.66
CA PHE A 250 13.66 12.70 7.24
C PHE A 250 13.14 11.80 8.37
N VAL A 251 11.85 11.84 8.66
CA VAL A 251 11.22 11.07 9.74
C VAL A 251 9.96 10.36 9.23
N GLU A 252 9.71 9.15 9.73
CA GLU A 252 8.56 8.34 9.31
C GLU A 252 7.33 8.64 10.18
N PRO A 253 6.10 8.46 9.67
CA PRO A 253 4.88 8.70 10.45
C PRO A 253 4.77 7.92 11.77
N GLN A 254 5.47 6.79 11.87
CA GLN A 254 5.46 5.85 12.99
C GLN A 254 6.36 6.31 14.16
N PHE A 255 7.33 7.20 13.91
CA PHE A 255 8.35 7.60 14.87
C PHE A 255 8.11 9.01 15.43
N SER A 256 8.73 9.32 16.57
CA SER A 256 8.59 10.63 17.21
C SER A 256 9.31 11.72 16.41
N ARG A 257 8.59 12.78 16.04
CA ARG A 257 9.20 13.99 15.45
C ARG A 257 10.18 14.70 16.37
N GLN A 258 10.09 14.51 17.69
CA GLN A 258 10.86 15.29 18.66
C GLN A 258 12.38 15.06 18.54
N SER A 259 12.82 13.84 18.23
CA SER A 259 14.23 13.51 17.98
C SER A 259 14.73 14.14 16.68
N ALA A 260 13.92 14.07 15.62
CA ALA A 260 14.19 14.73 14.34
C ALA A 260 14.29 16.26 14.48
N GLU A 261 13.35 16.89 15.19
CA GLU A 261 13.31 18.33 15.45
C GLU A 261 14.54 18.81 16.24
N LEU A 262 14.98 18.06 17.25
CA LEU A 262 16.21 18.36 18.00
C LEU A 262 17.42 18.40 17.07
N ILE A 263 17.65 17.33 16.30
CA ILE A 263 18.81 17.20 15.40
C ILE A 263 18.74 18.22 14.25
N ALA A 264 17.56 18.44 13.68
CA ALA A 264 17.33 19.43 12.64
C ALA A 264 17.66 20.85 13.12
N SER A 265 17.23 21.22 14.34
CA SER A 265 17.50 22.53 14.93
C SER A 265 18.99 22.79 15.15
N GLU A 266 19.75 21.75 15.51
CA GLU A 266 21.20 21.85 15.70
C GLU A 266 21.94 22.12 14.39
N ILE A 267 21.57 21.43 13.30
CA ILE A 267 22.26 21.54 12.00
C ILE A 267 21.70 22.65 11.09
N GLY A 268 20.53 23.21 11.42
CA GLY A 268 19.84 24.22 10.61
C GLY A 268 19.04 23.62 9.44
N ALA A 269 18.55 22.39 9.61
CA ALA A 269 17.76 21.65 8.62
C ALA A 269 16.25 21.74 8.89
N GLU A 270 15.45 21.38 7.88
CA GLU A 270 14.00 21.18 8.03
C GLU A 270 13.67 19.72 8.42
N VAL A 271 12.50 19.49 9.03
CA VAL A 271 11.99 18.12 9.29
C VAL A 271 10.95 17.76 8.23
N VAL A 272 11.25 16.74 7.44
CA VAL A 272 10.41 16.28 6.32
C VAL A 272 9.91 14.86 6.60
N VAL A 273 8.67 14.54 6.22
CA VAL A 273 8.14 13.18 6.39
C VAL A 273 8.38 12.35 5.16
N LEU A 274 8.95 11.15 5.33
CA LEU A 274 8.99 10.08 4.33
C LEU A 274 8.40 8.82 4.95
N ASP A 275 7.41 8.22 4.31
CA ASP A 275 6.71 7.04 4.82
C ASP A 275 7.13 5.79 4.03
N PRO A 276 8.03 4.93 4.53
CA PRO A 276 8.42 3.73 3.80
C PRO A 276 7.27 2.74 3.64
N LEU A 277 6.18 2.87 4.42
CA LEU A 277 5.04 1.97 4.44
C LEU A 277 3.82 2.52 3.68
N SER A 278 4.00 3.58 2.87
CA SER A 278 2.91 4.16 2.09
C SER A 278 2.28 3.16 1.12
N THR A 279 0.95 3.10 1.07
CA THR A 279 0.19 2.37 0.04
C THR A 279 0.31 2.99 -1.35
N ASP A 280 0.59 4.29 -1.43
CA ASP A 280 0.74 5.01 -2.70
C ASP A 280 2.19 4.89 -3.20
N TRP A 281 2.66 3.64 -3.30
CA TRP A 281 4.08 3.27 -3.40
C TRP A 281 4.87 4.06 -4.45
N SER A 282 4.37 4.14 -5.69
CA SER A 282 5.04 4.86 -6.78
C SER A 282 5.16 6.36 -6.49
N ASP A 283 4.09 6.93 -5.94
CA ASP A 283 3.96 8.35 -5.61
C ASP A 283 4.87 8.72 -4.43
N ASN A 284 5.01 7.81 -3.46
CA ASN A 284 5.90 7.94 -2.32
C ASN A 284 7.38 7.97 -2.74
N LEU A 285 7.83 7.02 -3.59
CA LEU A 285 9.22 6.98 -4.02
C LEU A 285 9.66 8.20 -4.84
N ILE A 286 8.79 8.75 -5.68
CA ILE A 286 9.11 9.98 -6.40
C ILE A 286 9.12 11.22 -5.48
N LYS A 287 8.19 11.31 -4.51
CA LYS A 287 8.21 12.38 -3.49
C LYS A 287 9.46 12.32 -2.62
N ALA A 288 9.93 11.11 -2.27
CA ALA A 288 11.19 10.92 -1.57
C ALA A 288 12.39 11.43 -2.39
N ALA A 289 12.46 11.06 -3.68
CA ALA A 289 13.51 11.56 -4.58
C ALA A 289 13.49 13.09 -4.72
N GLU A 290 12.31 13.68 -4.90
CA GLU A 290 12.12 15.13 -5.04
C GLU A 290 12.49 15.88 -3.74
N ALA A 291 12.18 15.32 -2.57
CA ALA A 291 12.52 15.89 -1.27
C ALA A 291 14.03 15.76 -0.94
N ILE A 292 14.66 14.62 -1.26
CA ILE A 292 16.10 14.41 -1.09
C ILE A 292 16.90 15.38 -1.99
N ALA A 293 16.54 15.50 -3.27
CA ALA A 293 17.16 16.44 -4.19
C ALA A 293 17.00 17.90 -3.71
N ALA A 294 15.81 18.28 -3.24
CA ALA A 294 15.60 19.62 -2.68
C ALA A 294 16.53 19.90 -1.49
N ALA A 295 16.63 18.96 -0.53
CA ALA A 295 17.46 19.09 0.66
C ALA A 295 18.96 19.20 0.36
N GLY A 296 19.45 18.51 -0.67
CA GLY A 296 20.85 18.56 -1.12
C GLY A 296 21.27 19.91 -1.73
N THR A 297 20.33 20.71 -2.23
CA THR A 297 20.64 21.98 -2.92
C THR A 297 20.85 23.20 -2.01
N THR A 298 20.86 23.01 -0.69
CA THR A 298 20.92 24.13 0.28
C THR A 298 22.25 24.89 0.16
N PRO A 299 22.27 26.18 -0.24
CA PRO A 299 23.51 26.93 -0.33
C PRO A 299 24.10 27.14 1.07
N ALA A 300 25.42 26.98 1.19
CA ALA A 300 26.12 27.14 2.47
C ALA A 300 25.73 28.47 3.13
N PRO A 301 25.40 28.48 4.44
CA PRO A 301 24.94 29.69 5.12
C PRO A 301 26.00 30.78 5.01
N THR A 302 25.64 31.91 4.41
CA THR A 302 26.52 33.09 4.32
C THR A 302 27.02 33.41 5.71
N ALA A 303 28.32 33.27 5.94
CA ALA A 303 28.94 33.49 7.24
C ALA A 303 28.63 34.91 7.72
N THR A 304 27.77 35.03 8.74
CA THR A 304 27.49 36.30 9.40
C THR A 304 28.83 36.89 9.84
N PRO A 305 29.20 38.11 9.40
CA PRO A 305 30.47 38.69 9.79
C PRO A 305 30.53 38.78 11.31
N GLN A 306 31.53 38.14 11.92
CA GLN A 306 31.82 38.39 13.33
C GLN A 306 32.22 39.87 13.45
N ASN A 307 31.32 40.68 13.99
CA ASN A 307 31.61 42.08 14.29
C ASN A 307 32.83 42.11 15.22
N GLY A 308 33.94 42.63 14.69
CA GLY A 308 35.22 42.60 15.38
C GLY A 308 35.14 43.26 16.75
N THR A 309 35.49 42.52 17.79
CA THR A 309 35.72 43.06 19.12
C THR A 309 36.86 44.08 19.05
N THR A 310 36.52 45.36 19.16
CA THR A 310 37.50 46.43 19.23
C THR A 310 38.30 46.34 20.52
N ASP A 311 39.58 45.99 20.39
CA ASP A 311 40.53 45.86 21.51
C ASP A 311 40.92 47.25 22.07
N PRO A 312 40.61 47.57 23.34
CA PRO A 312 40.88 48.90 23.88
C PRO A 312 42.22 48.95 24.65
N LYS A 313 43.22 49.53 23.95
CA LYS A 313 44.37 50.29 24.49
C LYS A 313 45.54 49.48 25.08
N SER A 314 46.64 49.46 24.32
CA SER A 314 47.96 49.67 24.92
C SER A 314 48.05 51.13 25.40
N GLY A 315 48.19 51.32 26.71
CA GLY A 315 48.47 52.62 27.34
C GLY A 315 49.89 52.65 27.86
N THR A 316 50.74 53.49 27.28
CA THR A 316 52.12 53.71 27.75
C THR A 316 52.11 54.68 28.93
N LEU A 317 52.60 54.23 30.09
CA LEU A 317 53.52 54.91 31.03
C LEU A 317 53.59 54.15 32.36
#